data_AF-A0A7V1HWT0-F1
#
_entry.id   AF-A0A7V1HWT0-F1
#
_cell.length_a   1.000
_cell.length_b   1.000
_cell.length_c   1.000
_cell.angle_alpha   90.00
_cell.angle_beta   90.00
_cell.angle_gamma   90.00
#
_symmetry.space_group_name_H-M   'P 1'
#
loop_
_entity.id
_entity.type
_entity.pdbx_description
1 polymer ?
#
loop_
_entity_poly.entity_id
_entity_poly.type
_entity_poly.pdbx_seq_one_letter_code
_entity_poly.pdbx_strand_id
1 'polypeptide(L)'
;MGVLRWWGGEVKSFDERKLTIKLQTLTPLWTGAADRSCESLKLTGLLGSLRWWFEVLVRGMEYYACDSTSENKCKNEIKHPEDLYRFPNQVCPACFLFGATGWRKRFTVTLNSSFIRPYSDKIKVKIGEKSKEWHYYPGLIGTATLTFYFKSYEPFNEYLKSTLKILLTLIQNYGMLGAKTALGYGVVSFIDLYSSNLQDDWNKFNSFLNCFKNFKHKNNDKVIPTLNDMFFAKFKITNNDIATSLNKIEKFFETDTQSDLNALKNSNWIFISPFVRKKIRKIFNKKEERHFLMGKVSRDYTTFSAIQVSHGYINPESEDLEFKINGWLPEEIPYKRQRIDRDNALEHLSQAFLNPPWNMYIPSEIKQWGTWKNNELSLVNNNINKLLVGETEKNEL
;
A
#
# COMPACT_ATOMS: atom_id res chain seq x y z
N MET A 1 -51.25 -24.37 -5.84
CA MET A 1 -50.95 -24.50 -4.40
C MET A 1 -49.71 -25.35 -4.25
N GLY A 2 -48.67 -24.83 -3.60
CA GLY A 2 -47.38 -25.50 -3.42
C GLY A 2 -46.31 -24.50 -2.98
N VAL A 3 -46.45 -24.00 -1.75
CA VAL A 3 -45.51 -23.10 -1.10
C VAL A 3 -44.34 -23.93 -0.58
N LEU A 4 -43.16 -23.79 -1.19
CA LEU A 4 -41.90 -24.21 -0.58
C LEU A 4 -41.43 -23.09 0.36
N ARG A 5 -41.83 -23.24 1.62
CA ARG A 5 -41.38 -22.45 2.77
C ARG A 5 -39.86 -22.59 2.94
N TRP A 6 -39.13 -21.49 2.78
CA TRP A 6 -37.80 -21.32 3.34
C TRP A 6 -37.93 -20.98 4.83
N TRP A 7 -37.31 -21.76 5.72
CA TRP A 7 -37.12 -21.42 7.14
C TRP A 7 -35.63 -21.41 7.47
N GLY A 8 -35.19 -20.40 8.23
CA GLY A 8 -34.15 -20.61 9.23
C GLY A 8 -32.91 -19.74 9.24
N GLY A 9 -32.85 -18.62 8.51
CA GLY A 9 -31.77 -17.64 8.68
C GLY A 9 -32.35 -16.26 8.98
N GLU A 10 -32.01 -15.66 10.13
CA GLU A 10 -32.28 -14.25 10.37
C GLU A 10 -31.72 -13.44 9.19
N VAL A 11 -32.59 -12.73 8.48
CA VAL A 11 -32.16 -11.79 7.45
C VAL A 11 -31.50 -10.63 8.19
N LYS A 12 -30.18 -10.75 8.42
CA LYS A 12 -29.37 -9.66 8.94
C LYS A 12 -29.68 -8.38 8.18
N SER A 13 -29.96 -7.32 8.93
CA SER A 13 -30.40 -6.04 8.37
C SER A 13 -29.44 -5.59 7.26
N PHE A 14 -29.95 -4.83 6.28
CA PHE A 14 -29.12 -4.28 5.20
C PHE A 14 -27.91 -3.47 5.72
N ASP A 15 -27.99 -2.99 6.97
CA ASP A 15 -26.94 -2.25 7.66
C ASP A 15 -25.70 -3.12 8.00
N GLU A 16 -25.90 -4.37 8.42
CA GLU A 16 -24.78 -5.24 8.81
C GLU A 16 -23.85 -5.62 7.66
N ARG A 17 -24.34 -5.52 6.41
CA ARG A 17 -23.58 -5.79 5.18
C ARG A 17 -22.98 -4.54 4.55
N LYS A 18 -22.87 -3.44 5.30
CA LYS A 18 -22.20 -2.23 4.86
C LYS A 18 -20.96 -1.92 5.69
N LEU A 19 -19.99 -1.29 5.05
CA LEU A 19 -18.82 -0.69 5.69
C LEU A 19 -18.60 0.69 5.08
N THR A 20 -18.83 1.73 5.88
CA THR A 20 -18.54 3.12 5.51
C THR A 20 -17.25 3.55 6.19
N ILE A 21 -16.29 4.04 5.40
CA ILE A 21 -14.99 4.50 5.89
C ILE A 21 -14.64 5.82 5.22
N LYS A 22 -14.09 6.75 5.99
CA LYS A 22 -13.55 8.00 5.45
C LYS A 22 -12.04 7.87 5.23
N LEU A 23 -11.64 7.89 3.97
CA LEU A 23 -10.25 7.98 3.53
C LEU A 23 -9.80 9.44 3.57
N GLN A 24 -8.61 9.69 4.13
CA GLN A 24 -7.88 10.94 4.05
C GLN A 24 -6.50 10.69 3.42
N THR A 25 -6.11 11.48 2.44
CA THR A 25 -4.75 11.41 1.90
C THR A 25 -3.79 12.21 2.77
N LEU A 26 -2.69 11.59 3.20
CA LEU A 26 -1.62 12.26 3.95
C LEU A 26 -0.49 12.72 3.01
N THR A 27 -0.39 12.13 1.82
CA THR A 27 0.48 12.58 0.72
C THR A 27 -0.33 12.53 -0.58
N PRO A 28 0.09 13.21 -1.66
CA PRO A 28 -0.70 13.25 -2.89
C PRO A 28 -1.04 11.85 -3.40
N LEU A 29 -2.30 11.60 -3.73
CA LEU A 29 -2.78 10.35 -4.29
C LEU A 29 -2.85 10.44 -5.81
N TRP A 30 -2.35 9.44 -6.52
CA TRP A 30 -2.46 9.39 -7.98
C TRP A 30 -3.31 8.21 -8.44
N THR A 31 -4.51 8.51 -8.93
CA THR A 31 -5.36 7.52 -9.61
C THR A 31 -5.55 7.96 -11.05
N GLY A 32 -4.59 7.60 -11.90
CA GLY A 32 -4.57 8.04 -13.30
C GLY A 32 -5.81 7.60 -14.06
N ALA A 33 -6.38 8.49 -14.88
CA ALA A 33 -7.37 8.17 -15.90
C ALA A 33 -6.70 7.46 -17.11
N ALA A 34 -7.51 7.09 -18.12
CA ALA A 34 -7.02 6.35 -19.29
C ALA A 34 -5.96 7.12 -20.10
N ASP A 35 -6.08 8.45 -20.13
CA ASP A 35 -5.13 9.41 -20.70
C ASP A 35 -3.91 9.69 -19.79
N ARG A 36 -3.84 9.02 -18.63
CA ARG A 36 -2.84 9.22 -17.56
C ARG A 36 -2.93 10.58 -16.87
N SER A 37 -4.03 11.33 -16.99
CA SER A 37 -4.28 12.54 -16.18
C SER A 37 -4.78 12.17 -14.78
N CYS A 38 -4.68 13.09 -13.82
CA CYS A 38 -5.13 12.88 -12.43
C CYS A 38 -5.95 14.07 -11.93
N GLU A 39 -7.08 14.32 -12.58
CA GLU A 39 -7.97 15.45 -12.25
C GLU A 39 -9.00 15.11 -11.16
N SER A 40 -9.36 13.83 -11.03
CA SER A 40 -10.34 13.36 -10.05
C SER A 40 -10.01 11.95 -9.59
N LEU A 41 -10.51 11.58 -8.41
CA LEU A 41 -10.29 10.24 -7.86
C LEU A 41 -10.97 9.19 -8.74
N LYS A 42 -10.18 8.25 -9.27
CA LYS A 42 -10.70 7.12 -10.05
C LYS A 42 -10.81 5.90 -9.15
N LEU A 43 -12.05 5.46 -8.90
CA LEU A 43 -12.35 4.29 -8.08
C LEU A 43 -11.65 3.02 -8.60
N THR A 44 -11.49 2.87 -9.92
CA THR A 44 -10.77 1.73 -10.52
C THR A 44 -9.30 1.69 -10.09
N GLY A 45 -8.61 2.83 -10.09
CA GLY A 45 -7.22 2.93 -9.62
C GLY A 45 -7.09 2.60 -8.13
N LEU A 46 -8.02 3.11 -7.32
CA LEU A 46 -8.08 2.80 -5.89
C LEU A 46 -8.29 1.30 -5.63
N LEU A 47 -9.33 0.70 -6.26
CA LEU A 47 -9.63 -0.72 -6.13
C LEU A 47 -8.49 -1.61 -6.63
N GLY A 48 -7.76 -1.18 -7.66
CA GLY A 48 -6.56 -1.86 -8.14
C GLY A 48 -5.46 -1.93 -7.07
N SER A 49 -5.18 -0.81 -6.40
CA SER A 49 -4.22 -0.80 -5.28
C SER A 49 -4.69 -1.59 -4.06
N LEU A 50 -5.98 -1.55 -3.71
CA LEU A 50 -6.54 -2.39 -2.65
C LEU A 50 -6.36 -3.88 -2.99
N ARG A 51 -6.69 -4.27 -4.23
CA ARG A 51 -6.51 -5.64 -4.70
C ARG A 51 -5.05 -6.07 -4.62
N TRP A 52 -4.12 -5.24 -5.07
CA TRP A 52 -2.68 -5.58 -5.06
C TRP A 52 -2.18 -5.85 -3.63
N TRP A 53 -2.50 -4.98 -2.67
CA TRP A 53 -2.16 -5.20 -1.26
C TRP A 53 -2.84 -6.44 -0.69
N PHE A 54 -4.06 -6.75 -1.12
CA PHE A 54 -4.74 -7.97 -0.72
C PHE A 54 -4.06 -9.22 -1.28
N GLU A 55 -3.62 -9.20 -2.54
CA GLU A 55 -2.84 -10.30 -3.12
C GLU A 55 -1.52 -10.50 -2.33
N VAL A 56 -0.83 -9.41 -1.95
CA VAL A 56 0.40 -9.46 -1.12
C VAL A 56 0.14 -10.07 0.26
N LEU A 57 -0.96 -9.67 0.91
CA LEU A 57 -1.37 -10.20 2.21
C LEU A 57 -1.72 -11.69 2.12
N VAL A 58 -2.54 -12.10 1.14
CA VAL A 58 -2.92 -13.50 0.92
C VAL A 58 -1.68 -14.38 0.71
N ARG A 59 -0.71 -13.92 -0.08
CA ARG A 59 0.58 -14.61 -0.29
C ARG A 59 1.41 -14.70 0.99
N GLY A 60 1.41 -13.64 1.80
CA GLY A 60 2.08 -13.65 3.11
C GLY A 60 1.47 -14.67 4.08
N MET A 61 0.16 -14.88 3.99
CA MET A 61 -0.55 -15.89 4.77
C MET A 61 -0.41 -17.31 4.21
N GLU A 62 0.54 -17.53 3.27
CA GLU A 62 0.81 -18.82 2.62
C GLU A 62 -0.34 -19.35 1.75
N TYR A 63 -1.23 -18.48 1.31
CA TYR A 63 -2.26 -18.82 0.33
C TYR A 63 -1.86 -18.31 -1.05
N TYR A 64 -2.21 -19.07 -2.09
CA TYR A 64 -2.03 -18.64 -3.46
C TYR A 64 -2.94 -17.47 -3.78
N ALA A 65 -2.36 -16.39 -4.31
CA ALA A 65 -3.04 -15.35 -5.08
C ALA A 65 -2.36 -15.22 -6.45
N CYS A 66 -3.16 -15.25 -7.52
CA CYS A 66 -2.64 -15.10 -8.88
C CYS A 66 -2.21 -13.66 -9.16
N ASP A 67 -1.27 -13.49 -10.07
CA ASP A 67 -0.96 -12.18 -10.67
C ASP A 67 -2.06 -11.77 -11.65
N SER A 68 -2.85 -10.77 -11.27
CA SER A 68 -3.97 -10.25 -12.07
C SER A 68 -3.57 -9.58 -13.38
N THR A 69 -2.28 -9.28 -13.57
CA THR A 69 -1.70 -8.74 -14.81
C THR A 69 -1.15 -9.82 -15.74
N SER A 70 -1.09 -11.07 -15.29
CA SER A 70 -0.56 -12.19 -16.07
C SER A 70 -1.62 -12.98 -16.85
N GLU A 71 -1.17 -13.84 -17.76
CA GLU A 71 -2.03 -14.78 -18.48
C GLU A 71 -2.60 -15.89 -17.57
N ASN A 72 -1.88 -16.24 -16.50
CA ASN A 72 -2.24 -17.26 -15.50
C ASN A 72 -3.22 -16.75 -14.43
N LYS A 73 -3.99 -15.70 -14.75
CA LYS A 73 -5.05 -15.21 -13.86
C LYS A 73 -6.18 -16.22 -13.75
N CYS A 74 -6.87 -16.23 -12.60
CA CYS A 74 -8.06 -17.06 -12.43
C CYS A 74 -9.09 -16.72 -13.51
N LYS A 75 -9.48 -17.73 -14.30
CA LYS A 75 -10.57 -17.66 -15.28
C LYS A 75 -11.59 -18.70 -14.86
N ASN A 76 -12.85 -18.28 -14.76
CA ASN A 76 -13.92 -19.23 -14.51
C ASN A 76 -15.16 -18.84 -15.29
N GLU A 77 -15.74 -19.81 -16.00
CA GLU A 77 -17.02 -19.64 -16.68
C GLU A 77 -18.08 -20.28 -15.79
N ILE A 78 -18.95 -19.45 -15.20
CA ILE A 78 -20.14 -19.95 -14.50
C ILE A 78 -21.11 -20.38 -15.59
N LYS A 79 -21.23 -21.68 -15.85
CA LYS A 79 -22.13 -22.23 -16.86
C LYS A 79 -23.46 -22.64 -16.25
N HIS A 80 -23.42 -23.11 -15.00
CA HIS A 80 -24.59 -23.57 -14.28
C HIS A 80 -24.67 -22.97 -12.86
N PRO A 81 -25.87 -22.82 -12.27
CA PRO A 81 -26.03 -22.30 -10.91
C PRO A 81 -25.23 -23.06 -9.84
N GLU A 82 -25.04 -24.37 -9.99
CA GLU A 82 -24.25 -25.21 -9.10
C GLU A 82 -22.75 -24.88 -9.08
N ASP A 83 -22.22 -24.30 -10.16
CA ASP A 83 -20.83 -23.83 -10.23
C ASP A 83 -20.57 -22.71 -9.22
N LEU A 84 -21.63 -21.99 -8.80
CA LEU A 84 -21.54 -21.00 -7.74
C LEU A 84 -21.07 -21.63 -6.43
N TYR A 85 -21.44 -22.87 -6.09
CA TYR A 85 -21.03 -23.49 -4.83
C TYR A 85 -19.62 -24.07 -4.87
N ARG A 86 -19.10 -24.39 -6.07
CA ARG A 86 -17.73 -24.87 -6.27
C ARG A 86 -16.71 -23.74 -6.36
N PHE A 87 -17.18 -22.50 -6.46
CA PHE A 87 -16.37 -21.33 -6.77
C PHE A 87 -15.19 -21.07 -5.82
N PRO A 88 -15.31 -21.24 -4.48
CA PRO A 88 -14.17 -21.08 -3.56
C PRO A 88 -13.02 -22.05 -3.82
N ASN A 89 -13.26 -23.14 -4.55
CA ASN A 89 -12.24 -24.11 -4.93
C ASN A 89 -11.59 -23.81 -6.29
N GLN A 90 -12.12 -22.86 -7.05
CA GLN A 90 -11.73 -22.58 -8.44
C GLN A 90 -11.04 -21.22 -8.62
N VAL A 91 -11.20 -20.30 -7.67
CA VAL A 91 -10.50 -19.01 -7.69
C VAL A 91 -9.75 -18.73 -6.40
N CYS A 92 -8.65 -18.00 -6.50
CA CYS A 92 -7.91 -17.55 -5.34
C CYS A 92 -8.72 -16.55 -4.48
N PRO A 93 -8.37 -16.37 -3.19
CA PRO A 93 -9.08 -15.45 -2.29
C PRO A 93 -9.19 -14.02 -2.84
N ALA A 94 -8.15 -13.53 -3.52
CA ALA A 94 -8.14 -12.20 -4.12
C ALA A 94 -9.13 -12.07 -5.29
N CYS A 95 -9.18 -13.07 -6.18
CA CYS A 95 -10.16 -13.11 -7.26
C CYS A 95 -11.58 -13.28 -6.74
N PHE A 96 -11.77 -14.04 -5.67
CA PHE A 96 -13.07 -14.15 -5.01
C PHE A 96 -13.58 -12.78 -4.55
N LEU A 97 -12.79 -12.06 -3.76
CA LEU A 97 -13.20 -10.77 -3.16
C LEU A 97 -13.32 -9.65 -4.21
N PHE A 98 -12.28 -9.45 -5.03
CA PHE A 98 -12.17 -8.34 -5.98
C PHE A 98 -12.69 -8.63 -7.40
N GLY A 99 -13.11 -9.86 -7.68
CA GLY A 99 -13.59 -10.27 -9.00
C GLY A 99 -12.49 -10.85 -9.89
N ALA A 100 -12.91 -11.53 -10.95
CA ALA A 100 -12.07 -12.05 -12.02
C ALA A 100 -12.92 -12.17 -13.31
N THR A 101 -12.32 -12.61 -14.42
CA THR A 101 -13.09 -12.93 -15.63
C THR A 101 -14.14 -14.00 -15.30
N GLY A 102 -15.41 -13.69 -15.58
CA GLY A 102 -16.57 -14.53 -15.25
C GLY A 102 -17.02 -14.51 -13.78
N TRP A 103 -16.38 -13.68 -12.93
CA TRP A 103 -16.77 -13.52 -11.53
C TRP A 103 -16.81 -12.07 -11.07
N ARG A 104 -17.99 -11.64 -10.62
CA ARG A 104 -18.15 -10.29 -10.07
C ARG A 104 -17.60 -10.21 -8.65
N LYS A 105 -16.92 -9.09 -8.32
CA LYS A 105 -16.53 -8.72 -6.96
C LYS A 105 -17.66 -8.90 -5.94
N ARG A 106 -17.29 -9.25 -4.69
CA ARG A 106 -18.21 -9.50 -3.56
C ARG A 106 -18.71 -8.24 -2.86
N PHE A 107 -18.44 -7.06 -3.43
CA PHE A 107 -18.97 -5.80 -2.95
C PHE A 107 -19.21 -4.81 -4.10
N THR A 108 -20.05 -3.82 -3.85
CA THR A 108 -20.09 -2.56 -4.62
C THR A 108 -19.59 -1.42 -3.75
N VAL A 109 -19.01 -0.40 -4.37
CA VAL A 109 -18.48 0.76 -3.63
C VAL A 109 -19.11 2.02 -4.20
N THR A 110 -19.67 2.84 -3.32
CA THR A 110 -20.00 4.23 -3.65
C THR A 110 -18.91 5.14 -3.09
N LEU A 111 -18.69 6.26 -3.78
CA LEU A 111 -17.63 7.21 -3.47
C LEU A 111 -18.24 8.61 -3.47
N ASN A 112 -18.03 9.33 -2.38
CA ASN A 112 -18.19 10.79 -2.31
C ASN A 112 -16.84 11.37 -1.93
N SER A 113 -16.32 12.33 -2.68
CA SER A 113 -14.96 12.83 -2.50
C SER A 113 -14.85 14.34 -2.61
N SER A 114 -13.99 14.91 -1.78
CA SER A 114 -13.53 16.29 -1.86
C SER A 114 -12.01 16.28 -1.96
N PHE A 115 -11.51 16.44 -3.18
CA PHE A 115 -10.08 16.46 -3.50
C PHE A 115 -9.71 17.73 -4.24
N ILE A 116 -8.52 18.23 -3.94
CA ILE A 116 -7.88 19.32 -4.67
C ILE A 116 -6.54 18.85 -5.23
N ARG A 117 -6.07 19.55 -6.27
CA ARG A 117 -4.68 19.44 -6.71
C ARG A 117 -3.86 20.44 -5.88
N PRO A 118 -2.78 20.01 -5.19
CA PRO A 118 -2.03 20.89 -4.30
C PRO A 118 -1.17 21.92 -5.04
N TYR A 119 -1.00 21.79 -6.35
CA TYR A 119 -0.25 22.70 -7.21
C TYR A 119 -0.67 22.50 -8.69
N SER A 120 -0.35 23.47 -9.54
CA SER A 120 -0.99 23.64 -10.85
C SER A 120 -0.36 22.82 -11.99
N ASP A 121 0.97 22.81 -12.10
CA ASP A 121 1.74 22.03 -13.09
C ASP A 121 2.65 21.02 -12.37
N LYS A 122 3.71 20.51 -13.01
CA LYS A 122 4.68 19.64 -12.38
C LYS A 122 5.71 20.44 -11.58
N ILE A 123 6.06 19.92 -10.42
CA ILE A 123 7.21 20.37 -9.67
C ILE A 123 8.44 19.61 -10.14
N LYS A 124 9.51 20.34 -10.43
CA LYS A 124 10.78 19.78 -10.87
C LYS A 124 11.79 19.85 -9.75
N VAL A 125 12.44 18.72 -9.46
CA VAL A 125 13.45 18.63 -8.40
C VAL A 125 14.78 18.17 -8.99
N LYS A 126 15.83 18.98 -8.83
CA LYS A 126 17.19 18.69 -9.28
C LYS A 126 18.16 18.75 -8.11
N ILE A 127 18.55 17.57 -7.64
CA ILE A 127 19.52 17.47 -6.53
C ILE A 127 20.92 17.40 -7.12
N GLY A 128 21.64 18.52 -7.21
CA GLY A 128 23.04 18.60 -7.67
C GLY A 128 23.22 18.60 -9.19
N GLU A 129 24.32 19.20 -9.64
CA GLU A 129 24.51 19.68 -11.03
C GLU A 129 24.39 18.58 -12.10
N LYS A 130 25.05 17.43 -11.90
CA LYS A 130 25.09 16.31 -12.86
C LYS A 130 23.91 15.33 -12.73
N SER A 131 22.92 15.63 -11.90
CA SER A 131 21.80 14.70 -11.65
C SER A 131 20.65 14.95 -12.63
N LYS A 132 19.94 13.86 -12.98
CA LYS A 132 18.68 13.96 -13.70
C LYS A 132 17.60 14.61 -12.83
N GLU A 133 16.75 15.39 -13.47
CA GLU A 133 15.57 16.00 -12.87
C GLU A 133 14.49 14.96 -12.57
N TRP A 134 13.76 15.19 -11.49
CA TRP A 134 12.58 14.42 -11.10
C TRP A 134 11.34 15.26 -11.36
N HIS A 135 10.33 14.68 -12.03
CA HIS A 135 9.07 15.36 -12.33
C HIS A 135 7.95 14.86 -11.42
N TYR A 136 7.44 15.77 -10.60
CA TYR A 136 6.36 15.54 -9.65
C TYR A 136 5.08 16.17 -10.16
N TYR A 137 4.21 15.34 -10.72
CA TYR A 137 2.92 15.78 -11.21
C TYR A 137 1.91 15.86 -10.07
N PRO A 138 1.00 16.84 -10.06
CA PRO A 138 0.10 17.06 -8.95
C PRO A 138 -0.87 15.89 -8.83
N GLY A 139 -0.80 15.21 -7.69
CA GLY A 139 -1.80 14.25 -7.28
C GLY A 139 -2.99 14.94 -6.62
N LEU A 140 -3.80 14.14 -5.93
CA LEU A 140 -4.99 14.58 -5.23
C LEU A 140 -4.71 14.61 -3.72
N ILE A 141 -5.06 15.72 -3.07
CA ILE A 141 -5.04 15.87 -1.61
C ILE A 141 -6.47 16.17 -1.15
N GLY A 142 -6.95 15.44 -0.13
CA GLY A 142 -8.29 15.61 0.40
C GLY A 142 -8.84 14.36 1.05
N THR A 143 -10.16 14.21 1.00
CA THR A 143 -10.88 13.13 1.66
C THR A 143 -11.91 12.48 0.75
N ALA A 144 -12.25 11.24 1.05
CA ALA A 144 -13.31 10.49 0.40
C ALA A 144 -14.06 9.61 1.40
N THR A 145 -15.38 9.61 1.33
CA THR A 145 -16.22 8.62 2.00
C THR A 145 -16.46 7.45 1.04
N LEU A 146 -16.00 6.27 1.44
CA LEU A 146 -16.16 5.01 0.73
C LEU A 146 -17.21 4.18 1.45
N THR A 147 -18.29 3.81 0.77
CA THR A 147 -19.30 2.89 1.31
C THR A 147 -19.28 1.60 0.52
N PHE A 148 -18.81 0.54 1.17
CA PHE A 148 -18.79 -0.82 0.65
C PHE A 148 -20.11 -1.52 1.01
N TYR A 149 -20.80 -2.04 0.01
CA TYR A 149 -22.00 -2.87 0.17
C TYR A 149 -21.65 -4.30 -0.22
N PHE A 150 -21.63 -5.21 0.75
CA PHE A 150 -21.26 -6.60 0.54
C PHE A 150 -22.41 -7.42 -0.02
N LYS A 151 -22.09 -8.27 -0.99
CA LYS A 151 -23.04 -9.18 -1.62
C LYS A 151 -23.15 -10.45 -0.79
N SER A 152 -24.39 -10.91 -0.62
CA SER A 152 -24.64 -12.16 0.08
C SER A 152 -24.02 -13.34 -0.65
N TYR A 153 -23.24 -14.15 0.07
CA TYR A 153 -22.67 -15.40 -0.38
C TYR A 153 -22.22 -16.22 0.84
N GLU A 154 -23.03 -17.16 1.30
CA GLU A 154 -22.71 -18.00 2.46
C GLU A 154 -21.60 -19.02 2.13
N PRO A 155 -20.72 -19.38 3.09
CA PRO A 155 -20.66 -18.89 4.49
C PRO A 155 -19.87 -17.57 4.65
N PHE A 156 -19.52 -16.88 3.57
CA PHE A 156 -18.54 -15.78 3.61
C PHE A 156 -19.08 -14.47 4.19
N ASN A 157 -20.39 -14.34 4.34
CA ASN A 157 -21.06 -13.09 4.73
C ASN A 157 -20.50 -12.49 6.02
N GLU A 158 -20.20 -13.33 7.00
CA GLU A 158 -19.65 -12.89 8.28
C GLU A 158 -18.18 -12.44 8.24
N TYR A 159 -17.43 -12.79 7.17
CA TYR A 159 -16.00 -12.50 7.09
C TYR A 159 -15.64 -11.34 6.16
N LEU A 160 -16.47 -11.00 5.18
CA LEU A 160 -16.12 -10.02 4.12
C LEU A 160 -15.76 -8.64 4.68
N LYS A 161 -16.53 -8.16 5.66
CA LYS A 161 -16.31 -6.85 6.31
C LYS A 161 -14.97 -6.81 7.05
N SER A 162 -14.71 -7.81 7.89
CA SER A 162 -13.47 -7.95 8.65
C SER A 162 -12.25 -8.13 7.74
N THR A 163 -12.39 -8.92 6.67
CA THR A 163 -11.35 -9.09 5.65
C THR A 163 -10.94 -7.75 5.03
N LEU A 164 -11.92 -6.90 4.70
CA LEU A 164 -11.63 -5.56 4.18
C LEU A 164 -11.00 -4.66 5.24
N LYS A 165 -11.45 -4.72 6.51
CA LYS A 165 -10.82 -3.95 7.60
C LYS A 165 -9.34 -4.30 7.77
N ILE A 166 -8.99 -5.58 7.83
CA ILE A 166 -7.59 -6.03 7.93
C ILE A 166 -6.75 -5.53 6.76
N LEU A 167 -7.28 -5.57 5.54
CA LEU A 167 -6.60 -5.01 4.37
C LEU A 167 -6.35 -3.49 4.52
N LEU A 168 -7.36 -2.74 4.96
CA LEU A 168 -7.23 -1.29 5.13
C LEU A 168 -6.27 -0.93 6.27
N THR A 169 -6.23 -1.73 7.36
CA THR A 169 -5.26 -1.60 8.44
C THR A 169 -3.84 -1.82 7.93
N LEU A 170 -3.61 -2.88 7.15
CA LEU A 170 -2.31 -3.14 6.50
C LEU A 170 -1.87 -1.93 5.66
N ILE A 171 -2.78 -1.39 4.84
CA ILE A 171 -2.47 -0.29 3.93
C ILE A 171 -2.17 1.01 4.68
N GLN A 172 -3.01 1.40 5.65
CA GLN A 172 -2.78 2.62 6.44
C GLN A 172 -1.45 2.56 7.17
N ASN A 173 -1.12 1.41 7.76
CA ASN A 173 0.09 1.29 8.55
C ASN A 173 1.31 1.17 7.63
N TYR A 174 1.29 0.25 6.67
CA TYR A 174 2.51 -0.21 5.98
C TYR A 174 2.53 0.11 4.48
N GLY A 175 1.36 0.39 3.90
CA GLY A 175 1.19 0.53 2.47
C GLY A 175 1.01 1.96 1.95
N MET A 176 0.78 2.01 0.63
CA MET A 176 0.50 3.21 -0.14
C MET A 176 -0.50 2.86 -1.26
N LEU A 177 -1.36 3.81 -1.64
CA LEU A 177 -2.42 3.62 -2.63
C LEU A 177 -2.17 4.39 -3.93
N GLY A 178 -2.79 3.90 -5.01
CA GLY A 178 -2.65 4.50 -6.33
C GLY A 178 -1.29 4.25 -6.99
N ALA A 179 -1.00 5.02 -8.02
CA ALA A 179 0.28 4.99 -8.74
C ALA A 179 1.27 6.00 -8.15
N LYS A 180 2.49 6.01 -8.70
CA LYS A 180 3.58 6.92 -8.29
C LYS A 180 4.00 6.76 -6.81
N THR A 181 3.71 5.63 -6.17
CA THR A 181 4.15 5.33 -4.79
C THR A 181 5.68 5.36 -4.66
N ALA A 182 6.41 4.95 -5.70
CA ALA A 182 7.87 5.10 -5.76
C ALA A 182 8.36 6.57 -5.76
N LEU A 183 7.49 7.52 -6.10
CA LEU A 183 7.75 8.96 -5.96
C LEU A 183 7.23 9.50 -4.60
N GLY A 184 6.62 8.67 -3.77
CA GLY A 184 6.20 9.02 -2.42
C GLY A 184 4.74 9.41 -2.27
N TYR A 185 3.91 9.04 -3.25
CA TYR A 185 2.48 9.33 -3.32
C TYR A 185 1.66 8.23 -2.65
N GLY A 186 0.49 8.58 -2.13
CA GLY A 186 -0.52 7.59 -1.76
C GLY A 186 -0.46 7.08 -0.32
N VAL A 187 0.25 7.73 0.59
CA VAL A 187 0.02 7.53 2.02
C VAL A 187 -1.38 8.05 2.38
N VAL A 188 -2.15 7.22 3.07
CA VAL A 188 -3.52 7.52 3.47
C VAL A 188 -3.77 7.16 4.94
N SER A 189 -4.80 7.75 5.51
CA SER A 189 -5.42 7.37 6.78
C SER A 189 -6.88 7.02 6.55
N PHE A 190 -7.39 6.04 7.29
CA PHE A 190 -8.79 5.64 7.31
C PHE A 190 -9.38 5.99 8.68
N ILE A 191 -10.20 7.02 8.69
CA ILE A 191 -10.92 7.48 9.88
C ILE A 191 -12.02 6.44 10.21
N ASP A 192 -12.20 6.16 11.50
CA ASP A 192 -13.18 5.20 12.08
C ASP A 192 -12.92 3.71 11.77
N LEU A 193 -11.73 3.36 11.27
CA LEU A 193 -11.37 1.97 10.95
C LEU A 193 -11.37 1.06 12.19
N TYR A 194 -10.89 1.57 13.33
CA TYR A 194 -10.70 0.84 14.59
C TYR A 194 -11.90 0.87 15.54
N SER A 195 -13.10 1.17 15.04
CA SER A 195 -14.34 1.09 15.81
C SER A 195 -14.71 -0.33 16.28
N SER A 196 -13.92 -1.36 15.92
CA SER A 196 -14.10 -2.76 16.31
C SER A 196 -12.80 -3.38 16.83
N ASN A 197 -12.95 -4.49 17.55
CA ASN A 197 -11.83 -5.32 18.00
C ASN A 197 -11.05 -5.89 16.80
N LEU A 198 -9.82 -5.40 16.62
CA LEU A 198 -8.95 -5.80 15.52
C LEU A 198 -8.55 -7.29 15.59
N GLN A 199 -8.47 -7.87 16.80
CA GLN A 199 -8.20 -9.29 16.98
C GLN A 199 -9.36 -10.16 16.46
N ASP A 200 -10.60 -9.72 16.66
CA ASP A 200 -11.78 -10.41 16.13
C ASP A 200 -11.84 -10.31 14.60
N ASP A 201 -11.51 -9.14 14.05
CA ASP A 201 -11.41 -8.94 12.61
C ASP A 201 -10.31 -9.84 12.00
N TRP A 202 -9.19 -10.01 12.71
CA TRP A 202 -8.11 -10.92 12.32
C TRP A 202 -8.54 -12.38 12.36
N ASN A 203 -9.23 -12.80 13.42
CA ASN A 203 -9.76 -14.16 13.53
C ASN A 203 -10.74 -14.47 12.38
N LYS A 204 -11.65 -13.54 12.06
CA LYS A 204 -12.56 -13.66 10.91
C LYS A 204 -11.84 -13.68 9.57
N PHE A 205 -10.77 -12.91 9.40
CA PHE A 205 -9.93 -12.96 8.22
C PHE A 205 -9.24 -14.33 8.05
N ASN A 206 -8.75 -14.94 9.14
CA ASN A 206 -8.22 -16.30 9.08
C ASN A 206 -9.31 -17.32 8.72
N SER A 207 -10.51 -17.20 9.28
CA SER A 207 -11.66 -18.04 8.89
C SER A 207 -12.02 -17.88 7.42
N PHE A 208 -11.98 -16.66 6.88
CA PHE A 208 -12.14 -16.41 5.44
C PHE A 208 -11.11 -17.17 4.61
N LEU A 209 -9.82 -17.08 4.96
CA LEU A 209 -8.77 -17.78 4.22
C LEU A 209 -8.90 -19.31 4.33
N ASN A 210 -9.33 -19.81 5.49
CA ASN A 210 -9.56 -21.24 5.71
C ASN A 210 -10.68 -21.82 4.83
N CYS A 211 -11.53 -21.00 4.21
CA CYS A 211 -12.46 -21.45 3.17
C CYS A 211 -11.77 -21.80 1.84
N PHE A 212 -10.50 -21.42 1.66
CA PHE A 212 -9.71 -21.61 0.44
C PHE A 212 -8.57 -22.62 0.64
N LYS A 213 -8.78 -23.71 1.40
CA LYS A 213 -7.73 -24.70 1.73
C LYS A 213 -7.00 -25.26 0.50
N ASN A 214 -7.71 -25.40 -0.62
CA ASN A 214 -7.15 -25.83 -1.90
C ASN A 214 -6.13 -24.86 -2.51
N PHE A 215 -6.00 -23.65 -1.98
CA PHE A 215 -5.02 -22.65 -2.38
C PHE A 215 -3.90 -22.48 -1.35
N LYS A 216 -3.98 -23.14 -0.19
CA LYS A 216 -2.93 -23.08 0.83
C LYS A 216 -1.67 -23.79 0.34
N HIS A 217 -0.51 -23.19 0.56
CA HIS A 217 0.82 -23.67 0.13
C HIS A 217 0.96 -23.94 -1.37
N LYS A 218 0.04 -23.43 -2.21
CA LYS A 218 0.23 -23.45 -3.66
C LYS A 218 1.24 -22.37 -4.05
N ASN A 219 2.32 -22.79 -4.68
CA ASN A 219 3.37 -21.88 -5.13
C ASN A 219 2.94 -21.09 -6.36
N ASN A 220 3.53 -19.92 -6.53
CA ASN A 220 3.50 -19.20 -7.79
C ASN A 220 4.75 -19.57 -8.59
N ASP A 221 4.59 -19.81 -9.90
CA ASP A 221 5.73 -20.09 -10.80
C ASP A 221 6.67 -18.89 -10.99
N LYS A 222 6.20 -17.70 -10.59
CA LYS A 222 6.91 -16.43 -10.70
C LYS A 222 7.22 -15.87 -9.33
N VAL A 223 8.38 -15.22 -9.21
CA VAL A 223 8.74 -14.42 -8.05
C VAL A 223 7.86 -13.16 -8.04
N ILE A 224 6.89 -13.12 -7.13
CA ILE A 224 5.92 -12.03 -7.03
C ILE A 224 5.81 -11.56 -5.58
N PRO A 225 5.42 -10.29 -5.32
CA PRO A 225 5.44 -9.72 -3.97
C PRO A 225 4.63 -10.51 -2.94
N THR A 226 5.24 -10.86 -1.81
CA THR A 226 4.56 -11.45 -0.65
C THR A 226 4.89 -10.63 0.59
N LEU A 227 3.97 -10.54 1.54
CA LEU A 227 4.18 -9.73 2.73
C LEU A 227 5.39 -10.22 3.55
N ASN A 228 5.69 -11.52 3.52
CA ASN A 228 6.83 -12.11 4.24
C ASN A 228 8.18 -11.60 3.76
N ASP A 229 8.29 -11.24 2.49
CA ASP A 229 9.50 -10.70 1.88
C ASP A 229 9.57 -9.16 1.97
N MET A 230 8.68 -8.54 2.73
CA MET A 230 8.66 -7.08 2.89
C MET A 230 9.34 -6.64 4.18
N PHE A 231 9.88 -5.43 4.15
CA PHE A 231 10.30 -4.68 5.34
C PHE A 231 9.56 -3.34 5.40
N PHE A 232 9.45 -2.79 6.61
CA PHE A 232 8.78 -1.54 6.89
C PHE A 232 9.57 -0.73 7.92
N ALA A 233 9.90 0.50 7.57
CA ALA A 233 10.54 1.48 8.45
C ALA A 233 9.78 2.80 8.42
N LYS A 234 9.80 3.52 9.54
CA LYS A 234 9.18 4.83 9.69
C LYS A 234 10.14 5.76 10.39
N PHE A 235 10.20 6.98 9.92
CA PHE A 235 11.08 8.02 10.43
C PHE A 235 10.27 9.21 10.89
N LYS A 236 10.66 9.79 12.02
CA LYS A 236 10.24 11.12 12.45
C LYS A 236 11.27 12.13 11.93
N ILE A 237 10.82 13.22 11.35
CA ILE A 237 11.68 14.33 10.93
C ILE A 237 11.96 15.18 12.18
N THR A 238 13.23 15.28 12.57
CA THR A 238 13.66 15.96 13.80
C THR A 238 13.90 17.44 13.52
N ASN A 239 13.53 18.30 14.48
CA ASN A 239 13.63 19.75 14.39
C ASN A 239 12.99 20.31 13.11
N ASN A 240 11.67 20.48 13.14
CA ASN A 240 10.89 21.63 12.66
C ASN A 240 9.57 21.22 11.99
N ASP A 241 8.66 22.19 11.95
CA ASP A 241 7.51 22.25 11.04
C ASP A 241 7.88 22.09 9.55
N ILE A 242 6.84 21.98 8.73
CA ILE A 242 6.96 21.83 7.27
C ILE A 242 7.68 23.01 6.63
N ALA A 243 7.42 24.23 7.08
CA ALA A 243 7.99 25.44 6.48
C ALA A 243 9.51 25.44 6.60
N THR A 244 10.04 25.18 7.79
CA THR A 244 11.50 25.17 8.01
C THR A 244 12.17 24.00 7.31
N SER A 245 11.51 22.83 7.28
CA SER A 245 11.99 21.68 6.51
C SER A 245 12.04 21.99 5.01
N LEU A 246 11.04 22.70 4.48
CA LEU A 246 10.99 23.08 3.07
C LEU A 246 12.08 24.09 2.72
N ASN A 247 12.34 25.10 3.57
CA ASN A 247 13.40 26.09 3.33
C ASN A 247 14.79 25.45 3.16
N LYS A 248 15.06 24.30 3.79
CA LYS A 248 16.34 23.57 3.62
C LYS A 248 16.50 22.94 2.24
N ILE A 249 15.37 22.63 1.59
CA ILE A 249 15.34 21.89 0.32
C ILE A 249 14.84 22.72 -0.87
N GLU A 250 14.21 23.88 -0.66
CA GLU A 250 13.57 24.68 -1.71
C GLU A 250 14.55 25.11 -2.83
N LYS A 251 15.83 25.27 -2.50
CA LYS A 251 16.90 25.54 -3.49
C LYS A 251 17.09 24.45 -4.56
N PHE A 252 16.51 23.27 -4.37
CA PHE A 252 16.57 22.17 -5.33
C PHE A 252 15.36 22.13 -6.27
N PHE A 253 14.43 23.07 -6.14
CA PHE A 253 13.21 23.19 -6.94
C PHE A 253 13.42 24.28 -8.02
N GLU A 254 12.83 24.11 -9.21
CA GLU A 254 12.92 25.13 -10.29
C GLU A 254 11.94 26.30 -10.08
N THR A 255 12.34 27.50 -10.51
CA THR A 255 11.80 28.83 -10.13
C THR A 255 10.36 29.12 -10.55
N ASP A 256 9.85 28.50 -11.62
CA ASP A 256 8.47 28.71 -12.09
C ASP A 256 7.41 28.15 -11.12
N THR A 257 7.87 27.52 -10.03
CA THR A 257 7.04 26.88 -9.01
C THR A 257 6.84 27.74 -7.75
N GLN A 258 7.28 29.00 -7.69
CA GLN A 258 7.29 29.75 -6.41
C GLN A 258 5.90 29.88 -5.74
N SER A 259 4.84 30.10 -6.52
CA SER A 259 3.46 30.09 -5.98
C SER A 259 3.04 28.71 -5.48
N ASP A 260 3.42 27.66 -6.21
CA ASP A 260 3.18 26.27 -5.84
C ASP A 260 3.99 25.88 -4.58
N LEU A 261 5.23 26.36 -4.43
CA LEU A 261 6.05 26.16 -3.23
C LEU A 261 5.46 26.83 -2.00
N ASN A 262 4.91 28.03 -2.15
CA ASN A 262 4.20 28.71 -1.06
C ASN A 262 2.94 27.95 -0.63
N ALA A 263 2.20 27.35 -1.58
CA ALA A 263 1.06 26.50 -1.25
C ALA A 263 1.47 25.26 -0.44
N LEU A 264 2.68 24.73 -0.66
CA LEU A 264 3.21 23.60 0.10
C LEU A 264 3.62 23.96 1.54
N LYS A 265 4.07 25.19 1.80
CA LYS A 265 4.45 25.65 3.16
C LYS A 265 3.29 25.54 4.15
N ASN A 266 2.07 25.72 3.67
CA ASN A 266 0.83 25.64 4.46
C ASN A 266 0.11 24.28 4.31
N SER A 267 0.75 23.29 3.71
CA SER A 267 0.19 21.95 3.57
C SER A 267 0.57 21.06 4.76
N ASN A 268 -0.04 19.88 4.87
CA ASN A 268 0.28 18.88 5.89
C ASN A 268 1.27 17.81 5.39
N TRP A 269 2.05 18.13 4.34
CA TRP A 269 3.01 17.20 3.74
C TRP A 269 4.18 17.92 3.05
N ILE A 270 5.25 17.20 2.73
CA ILE A 270 6.49 17.78 2.17
C ILE A 270 7.27 16.83 1.25
N PHE A 271 7.85 17.38 0.18
CA PHE A 271 8.64 16.67 -0.83
C PHE A 271 10.01 16.19 -0.32
N ILE A 272 10.06 15.06 0.37
CA ILE A 272 11.35 14.49 0.84
C ILE A 272 11.83 13.27 0.05
N SER A 273 10.92 12.56 -0.61
CA SER A 273 11.22 11.30 -1.29
C SER A 273 12.39 11.39 -2.29
N PRO A 274 12.60 12.47 -3.07
CA PRO A 274 13.75 12.53 -3.98
C PRO A 274 15.09 12.46 -3.22
N PHE A 275 15.18 13.12 -2.05
CA PHE A 275 16.40 13.22 -1.24
C PHE A 275 16.76 11.88 -0.61
N VAL A 276 15.78 11.29 0.07
CA VAL A 276 15.93 9.99 0.74
C VAL A 276 16.24 8.90 -0.30
N ARG A 277 15.47 8.83 -1.40
CA ARG A 277 15.69 7.84 -2.47
C ARG A 277 17.05 7.99 -3.13
N LYS A 278 17.50 9.22 -3.38
CA LYS A 278 18.83 9.44 -3.97
C LYS A 278 19.93 8.89 -3.08
N LYS A 279 19.79 9.00 -1.77
CA LYS A 279 20.78 8.49 -0.80
C LYS A 279 20.70 6.97 -0.67
N ILE A 280 19.51 6.39 -0.53
CA ILE A 280 19.33 4.92 -0.50
C ILE A 280 19.88 4.27 -1.77
N ARG A 281 19.67 4.91 -2.93
CA ARG A 281 20.19 4.41 -4.22
C ARG A 281 21.71 4.25 -4.24
N LYS A 282 22.46 5.01 -3.43
CA LYS A 282 23.92 4.91 -3.33
C LYS A 282 24.40 3.76 -2.45
N ILE A 283 23.53 3.19 -1.62
CA ILE A 283 23.84 2.02 -0.80
C ILE A 283 24.09 0.80 -1.70
N PHE A 284 23.30 0.67 -2.76
CA PHE A 284 23.37 -0.48 -3.67
C PHE A 284 24.34 -0.25 -4.84
N ASN A 285 25.50 -0.90 -4.77
CA ASN A 285 26.56 -0.78 -5.78
C ASN A 285 26.26 -1.58 -7.06
N LYS A 286 25.69 -2.79 -6.91
CA LYS A 286 25.37 -3.67 -8.03
C LYS A 286 24.26 -3.04 -8.88
N LYS A 287 24.55 -2.84 -10.17
CA LYS A 287 23.67 -2.11 -11.12
C LYS A 287 22.27 -2.71 -11.20
N GLU A 288 22.18 -4.02 -11.31
CA GLU A 288 20.92 -4.74 -11.50
C GLU A 288 20.05 -4.73 -10.23
N GLU A 289 20.65 -5.05 -9.09
CA GLU A 289 20.01 -4.92 -7.78
C GLU A 289 19.50 -3.51 -7.55
N ARG A 290 20.34 -2.48 -7.76
CA ARG A 290 19.93 -1.08 -7.66
C ARG A 290 18.77 -0.71 -8.60
N HIS A 291 18.73 -1.26 -9.82
CA HIS A 291 17.64 -1.00 -10.77
C HIS A 291 16.33 -1.68 -10.39
N PHE A 292 16.40 -2.85 -9.76
CA PHE A 292 15.23 -3.52 -9.21
C PHE A 292 14.72 -2.82 -7.94
N LEU A 293 15.61 -2.54 -6.99
CA LEU A 293 15.25 -1.96 -5.70
C LEU A 293 14.80 -0.49 -5.84
N MET A 294 15.49 0.31 -6.64
CA MET A 294 15.23 1.75 -6.74
C MET A 294 14.57 2.18 -8.05
N GLY A 295 14.22 1.22 -8.90
CA GLY A 295 13.69 1.46 -10.23
C GLY A 295 14.72 2.01 -11.23
N LYS A 296 14.32 1.97 -12.50
CA LYS A 296 15.03 2.57 -13.63
C LYS A 296 13.99 3.08 -14.61
N VAL A 297 14.14 4.33 -15.01
CA VAL A 297 13.43 4.89 -16.18
C VAL A 297 14.44 4.99 -17.31
N SER A 298 14.16 4.33 -18.43
CA SER A 298 14.91 4.46 -19.69
C SER A 298 13.94 4.65 -20.86
N ARG A 299 14.47 5.00 -22.03
CA ARG A 299 13.66 5.18 -23.25
C ARG A 299 12.88 3.90 -23.61
N ASP A 300 13.52 2.75 -23.45
CA ASP A 300 12.99 1.47 -23.96
C ASP A 300 12.13 0.72 -22.94
N TYR A 301 12.38 0.92 -21.65
CA TYR A 301 11.61 0.29 -20.57
C TYR A 301 11.74 1.06 -19.26
N THR A 302 10.73 0.90 -18.41
CA THR A 302 10.74 1.37 -17.02
C THR A 302 10.60 0.16 -16.11
N THR A 303 11.46 0.05 -15.10
CA THR A 303 11.36 -1.00 -14.08
C THR A 303 10.65 -0.47 -12.84
N PHE A 304 9.87 -1.34 -12.23
CA PHE A 304 9.33 -1.17 -10.89
C PHE A 304 10.44 -0.87 -9.87
N SER A 305 10.08 -0.15 -8.80
CA SER A 305 10.96 0.13 -7.67
C SER A 305 10.48 -0.69 -6.48
N ALA A 306 11.27 -1.70 -6.08
CA ALA A 306 10.91 -2.57 -4.96
C ALA A 306 10.94 -1.86 -3.60
N ILE A 307 11.78 -0.83 -3.46
CA ILE A 307 11.80 0.07 -2.30
C ILE A 307 11.02 1.34 -2.65
N GLN A 308 10.03 1.68 -1.84
CA GLN A 308 9.23 2.90 -1.94
C GLN A 308 9.53 3.80 -0.74
N VAL A 309 9.50 5.10 -0.97
CA VAL A 309 9.76 6.11 0.05
C VAL A 309 8.68 7.16 -0.07
N SER A 310 7.90 7.36 1.00
CA SER A 310 6.85 8.37 1.01
C SER A 310 7.39 9.79 0.98
N HIS A 311 6.53 10.74 0.61
CA HIS A 311 6.70 12.12 1.07
C HIS A 311 6.56 12.20 2.59
N GLY A 312 7.05 13.30 3.17
CA GLY A 312 6.81 13.60 4.57
C GLY A 312 5.36 14.01 4.75
N TYR A 313 4.74 13.64 5.86
CA TYR A 313 3.36 13.98 6.17
C TYR A 313 3.17 14.12 7.67
N ILE A 314 2.22 14.97 8.08
CA ILE A 314 1.79 15.04 9.48
C ILE A 314 0.94 13.81 9.78
N ASN A 315 1.37 13.02 10.76
CA ASN A 315 0.61 11.90 11.24
C ASN A 315 -0.61 12.42 12.03
N PRO A 316 -1.85 12.03 11.68
CA PRO A 316 -3.04 12.56 12.33
C PRO A 316 -3.21 12.10 13.79
N GLU A 317 -2.51 11.04 14.23
CA GLU A 317 -2.59 10.53 15.59
C GLU A 317 -1.48 11.10 16.48
N SER A 318 -0.24 11.12 16.00
CA SER A 318 0.91 11.57 16.80
C SER A 318 1.29 13.03 16.56
N GLU A 319 0.71 13.69 15.56
CA GLU A 319 1.06 15.04 15.08
C GLU A 319 2.52 15.23 14.62
N ASP A 320 3.33 14.17 14.73
CA ASP A 320 4.69 14.12 14.21
C ASP A 320 4.71 14.30 12.68
N LEU A 321 5.70 15.06 12.20
CA LEU A 321 6.09 15.04 10.79
C LEU A 321 6.90 13.76 10.51
N GLU A 322 6.32 12.84 9.75
CA GLU A 322 6.88 11.51 9.53
C GLU A 322 7.01 11.16 8.05
N PHE A 323 7.78 10.12 7.76
CA PHE A 323 7.72 9.42 6.48
C PHE A 323 7.99 7.93 6.65
N LYS A 324 7.62 7.17 5.62
CA LYS A 324 7.74 5.71 5.59
C LYS A 324 8.65 5.26 4.46
N ILE A 325 9.37 4.19 4.72
CA ILE A 325 10.09 3.40 3.73
C ILE A 325 9.53 1.99 3.82
N ASN A 326 9.06 1.46 2.69
CA ASN A 326 8.73 0.05 2.57
C ASN A 326 9.52 -0.55 1.43
N GLY A 327 9.80 -1.84 1.51
CA GLY A 327 10.52 -2.52 0.46
C GLY A 327 10.14 -3.99 0.35
N TRP A 328 10.20 -4.50 -0.86
CA TRP A 328 10.11 -5.93 -1.15
C TRP A 328 11.50 -6.46 -1.53
N LEU A 329 12.00 -7.42 -0.75
CA LEU A 329 13.29 -8.07 -0.92
C LEU A 329 13.09 -9.58 -1.15
N PRO A 330 12.72 -10.00 -2.37
CA PRO A 330 12.67 -11.42 -2.71
C PRO A 330 14.06 -12.04 -2.77
N GLU A 331 14.14 -13.37 -2.77
CA GLU A 331 15.41 -14.11 -2.93
C GLU A 331 16.08 -13.87 -4.28
N GLU A 332 15.29 -13.60 -5.33
CA GLU A 332 15.77 -13.40 -6.69
C GLU A 332 15.03 -12.25 -7.39
N ILE A 333 15.72 -11.57 -8.31
CA ILE A 333 15.12 -10.56 -9.18
C ILE A 333 14.15 -11.24 -10.17
N PRO A 334 12.84 -10.89 -10.19
CA PRO A 334 11.81 -11.64 -10.93
C PRO A 334 12.06 -11.88 -12.43
N TYR A 335 12.75 -10.95 -13.11
CA TYR A 335 12.96 -10.98 -14.56
C TYR A 335 14.39 -11.35 -14.97
N LYS A 336 15.31 -11.54 -14.00
CA LYS A 336 16.70 -11.93 -14.27
C LYS A 336 17.14 -13.20 -13.54
N ARG A 337 16.37 -13.68 -12.56
CA ARG A 337 16.72 -14.81 -11.68
C ARG A 337 18.11 -14.65 -11.05
N GLN A 338 18.53 -13.40 -10.88
CA GLN A 338 19.76 -13.07 -10.18
C GLN A 338 19.42 -12.98 -8.69
N ARG A 339 20.16 -13.72 -7.86
CA ARG A 339 19.98 -13.69 -6.41
C ARG A 339 20.23 -12.29 -5.84
N ILE A 340 19.38 -11.92 -4.90
CA ILE A 340 19.56 -10.76 -4.04
C ILE A 340 20.15 -11.28 -2.74
N ASP A 341 21.25 -10.69 -2.31
CA ASP A 341 21.83 -10.93 -1.01
C ASP A 341 21.01 -10.15 0.04
N ARG A 342 19.92 -10.78 0.51
CA ARG A 342 18.92 -10.12 1.37
C ARG A 342 19.53 -9.65 2.68
N ASP A 343 20.39 -10.46 3.28
CA ASP A 343 20.99 -10.18 4.58
C ASP A 343 21.89 -8.95 4.48
N ASN A 344 22.75 -8.91 3.47
CA ASN A 344 23.61 -7.77 3.17
C ASN A 344 22.81 -6.50 2.81
N ALA A 345 21.70 -6.65 2.09
CA ALA A 345 20.80 -5.52 1.79
C ALA A 345 20.16 -4.96 3.06
N LEU A 346 19.67 -5.82 3.96
CA LEU A 346 19.09 -5.44 5.25
C LEU A 346 20.13 -4.84 6.20
N GLU A 347 21.34 -5.38 6.25
CA GLU A 347 22.43 -4.86 7.06
C GLU A 347 22.79 -3.43 6.62
N HIS A 348 23.05 -3.23 5.34
CA HIS A 348 23.38 -1.91 4.81
C HIS A 348 22.24 -0.90 5.00
N LEU A 349 20.99 -1.33 4.83
CA LEU A 349 19.83 -0.48 5.13
C LEU A 349 19.77 -0.16 6.61
N SER A 350 20.05 -1.11 7.50
CA SER A 350 20.03 -0.90 8.96
C SER A 350 21.07 0.12 9.40
N GLN A 351 22.30 -0.03 8.91
CA GLN A 351 23.37 0.94 9.15
C GLN A 351 22.99 2.34 8.64
N ALA A 352 22.42 2.40 7.43
CA ALA A 352 21.95 3.65 6.85
C ALA A 352 20.74 4.25 7.59
N PHE A 353 19.91 3.45 8.25
CA PHE A 353 18.74 3.92 8.99
C PHE A 353 19.09 4.40 10.40
N LEU A 354 20.12 3.81 11.03
CA LEU A 354 20.71 4.31 12.27
C LEU A 354 21.39 5.66 12.09
N ASN A 355 22.11 5.83 10.98
CA ASN A 355 22.80 7.07 10.64
C ASN A 355 22.34 7.58 9.27
N PRO A 356 21.14 8.19 9.18
CA PRO A 356 20.53 8.55 7.91
C PRO A 356 21.40 9.45 7.02
N PRO A 357 21.82 8.98 5.83
CA PRO A 357 22.69 9.75 4.94
C PRO A 357 22.00 10.97 4.30
N TRP A 358 20.69 11.13 4.53
CA TRP A 358 19.90 12.29 4.13
C TRP A 358 19.72 13.33 5.25
N ASN A 359 20.22 13.09 6.47
CA ASN A 359 20.08 14.01 7.60
C ASN A 359 20.68 15.40 7.34
N MET A 360 21.61 15.52 6.40
CA MET A 360 22.12 16.82 5.94
C MET A 360 21.04 17.74 5.33
N TYR A 361 19.93 17.18 4.85
CA TYR A 361 18.82 17.93 4.24
C TYR A 361 17.54 17.78 5.07
N ILE A 362 17.24 16.55 5.48
CA ILE A 362 16.03 16.17 6.22
C ILE A 362 16.50 15.42 7.48
N PRO A 363 16.87 16.12 8.56
CA PRO A 363 17.19 15.49 9.83
C PRO A 363 16.04 14.60 10.28
N SER A 364 16.34 13.35 10.61
CA SER A 364 15.33 12.36 10.93
C SER A 364 15.90 11.26 11.82
N GLU A 365 15.00 10.67 12.59
CA GLU A 365 15.26 9.55 13.48
C GLU A 365 14.29 8.40 13.16
N ILE A 366 14.79 7.17 13.18
CA ILE A 366 13.95 5.98 12.96
C ILE A 366 13.10 5.71 14.21
N LYS A 367 11.81 5.42 14.02
CA LYS A 367 10.89 5.01 15.10
C LYS A 367 10.96 3.49 15.29
N GLN A 368 10.79 3.02 16.52
CA GLN A 368 10.54 1.59 16.82
C GLN A 368 9.17 1.21 16.25
N TRP A 369 9.16 0.74 15.00
CA TRP A 369 7.93 0.58 14.22
C TRP A 369 8.12 -0.40 13.06
N GLY A 370 7.09 -1.20 12.79
CA GLY A 370 7.09 -2.14 11.67
C GLY A 370 8.11 -3.27 11.87
N THR A 371 9.05 -3.41 10.94
CA THR A 371 10.07 -4.47 10.98
C THR A 371 11.42 -3.97 11.50
N TRP A 372 11.47 -2.76 12.05
CA TRP A 372 12.61 -2.22 12.78
C TRP A 372 12.53 -2.57 14.27
N LYS A 373 13.53 -3.30 14.78
CA LYS A 373 13.66 -3.66 16.19
C LYS A 373 15.13 -3.78 16.58
N ASN A 374 15.48 -3.41 17.81
CA ASN A 374 16.84 -3.58 18.34
C ASN A 374 17.94 -3.05 17.42
N ASN A 375 17.68 -1.90 16.77
CA ASN A 375 18.60 -1.26 15.83
C ASN A 375 18.87 -2.04 14.52
N GLU A 376 18.00 -2.99 14.19
CA GLU A 376 18.10 -3.82 13.00
C GLU A 376 16.78 -3.84 12.23
N LEU A 377 16.91 -3.86 10.91
CA LEU A 377 15.80 -4.03 9.97
C LEU A 377 15.67 -5.50 9.61
N SER A 378 14.45 -6.02 9.74
CA SER A 378 14.11 -7.39 9.36
C SER A 378 13.04 -7.43 8.27
N LEU A 379 12.82 -8.62 7.71
CA LEU A 379 11.61 -8.91 6.92
C LEU A 379 10.47 -9.35 7.85
N VAL A 380 9.23 -9.32 7.35
CA VAL A 380 8.06 -9.74 8.14
C VAL A 380 8.13 -11.22 8.56
N ASN A 381 8.72 -12.11 7.73
CA ASN A 381 9.04 -13.51 8.07
C ASN A 381 7.93 -14.27 8.83
N ASN A 382 6.73 -14.40 8.24
CA ASN A 382 5.57 -15.12 8.80
C ASN A 382 4.98 -14.53 10.09
N ASN A 383 5.41 -13.36 10.56
CA ASN A 383 4.91 -12.73 11.78
C ASN A 383 3.79 -11.70 11.53
N ILE A 384 2.92 -11.98 10.56
CA ILE A 384 1.93 -11.01 10.06
C ILE A 384 0.89 -10.66 11.13
N ASN A 385 0.50 -11.60 11.99
CA ASN A 385 -0.42 -11.32 13.10
C ASN A 385 0.16 -10.24 14.04
N LYS A 386 1.40 -10.43 14.51
CA LYS A 386 2.08 -9.46 15.37
C LYS A 386 2.27 -8.12 14.66
N LEU A 387 2.50 -8.12 13.35
CA LEU A 387 2.61 -6.89 12.55
C LEU A 387 1.30 -6.08 12.51
N LEU A 388 0.15 -6.75 12.37
CA LEU A 388 -1.13 -6.10 12.14
C LEU A 388 -1.94 -5.84 13.40
N VAL A 389 -1.93 -6.80 14.34
CA VAL A 389 -2.75 -6.75 15.56
C VAL A 389 -1.91 -6.37 16.79
N GLY A 390 -0.59 -6.53 16.71
CA GLY A 390 0.31 -6.37 17.86
C GLY A 390 0.17 -7.53 18.86
N GLU A 391 1.18 -7.69 19.72
CA GLU A 391 0.87 -8.13 21.09
C GLU A 391 0.19 -6.92 21.75
N THR A 392 -0.83 -7.15 22.58
CA THR A 392 -1.49 -6.15 23.41
C THR A 392 -0.53 -5.53 24.43
N GLU A 393 0.48 -4.81 23.97
CA GLU A 393 1.24 -3.83 24.75
C GLU A 393 0.89 -2.46 24.18
N LYS A 394 -0.31 -2.01 24.55
CA LYS A 394 -0.49 -0.58 24.81
C LYS A 394 0.58 -0.22 25.84
N ASN A 395 1.71 0.31 25.38
CA ASN A 395 2.52 1.16 26.24
C ASN A 395 1.67 2.42 26.45
N GLU A 396 0.88 2.39 27.52
CA GLU A 396 0.54 3.58 28.28
C GLU A 396 1.86 4.20 28.72
N LEU A 397 2.22 5.32 28.08
CA LEU A 397 3.09 6.34 28.64
C LEU A 397 2.44 7.70 28.37
#